data_AF-A0A947YUU0-F1
#
_entry.id   AF-A0A947YUU0-F1
#
_cell.length_a   1.000
_cell.length_b   1.000
_cell.length_c   1.000
_cell.angle_alpha   90.00
_cell.angle_beta   90.00
_cell.angle_gamma   90.00
#
_symmetry.space_group_name_H-M   'P 1'
#
loop_
_entity.id
_entity.type
_entity.pdbx_description
1 polymer ?
#
loop_
_entity_poly.entity_id
_entity_poly.type
_entity_poly.pdbx_seq_one_letter_code
_entity_poly.pdbx_strand_id
1 'polypeptide(L)'
;MKILTTLLMLLVFNSCDSGENNNSNTTSSNNTSNTNNTNSTTQLEVDLVNPVAIPAFIFEFRGKINTAEALSTGTHENALGFNTLFTGTLELEYDDRPVINQYENSEGTEYIVISSLLPLEAIENPYESVIFAGTYSTMYIYLPTETLRELKNSGNKFLQGAQVGEHLYTEVFLHVDNSYFYKRCITLLSTDNPENLIEIDTSYVDDFDAGEVLTVVGNVEFSADLERIQQIPSLEEDNEQYCYYIARKQVVNKESFYSLLEEVPSLECVLPDDMLEPGTDKYLTGQFRGPIVERVGNGNETPGWGDFSVALSEGEIDASSYTRFATWVESDDDDAEITLTLLGDYQVLGTDNISLNITELTFSRNGLVSELSESNGVMNPDSLIGFNMYKYEYKRISGSDYRKICPMALPVDDTHNSIYLCAEENTNFGIGEELQIAINLSLTDDASEVMSAYQLTENCVCDNTLEYVDCSIMEAK
;
A
#
# COMPACT_ATOMS: atom_id res chain seq x y z
N MET A 1 33.63 36.80 -17.53
CA MET A 1 35.11 36.92 -17.65
C MET A 1 35.72 36.51 -16.31
N LYS A 2 36.77 35.65 -16.34
CA LYS A 2 37.15 34.59 -15.36
C LYS A 2 36.27 33.34 -15.56
N ILE A 3 36.59 32.30 -16.34
CA ILE A 3 37.80 31.54 -16.72
C ILE A 3 38.38 30.64 -15.62
N LEU A 4 38.44 29.33 -15.96
CA LEU A 4 39.27 28.22 -15.46
C LEU A 4 38.80 27.54 -14.15
N THR A 5 38.78 26.20 -14.00
CA THR A 5 39.50 25.12 -14.74
C THR A 5 38.84 23.75 -14.52
N THR A 6 38.86 22.96 -15.58
CA THR A 6 38.63 21.51 -15.72
C THR A 6 39.53 20.65 -14.80
N LEU A 7 39.03 19.50 -14.31
CA LEU A 7 39.88 18.33 -14.12
C LEU A 7 39.11 17.03 -14.43
N LEU A 8 39.58 16.38 -15.49
CA LEU A 8 39.23 15.06 -16.00
C LEU A 8 40.30 14.08 -15.50
N MET A 9 39.94 12.88 -15.03
CA MET A 9 40.91 11.79 -14.92
C MET A 9 40.25 10.44 -15.21
N LEU A 10 40.45 9.96 -16.44
CA LEU A 10 40.39 8.55 -16.83
C LEU A 10 41.59 7.81 -16.23
N LEU A 11 41.38 6.59 -15.75
CA LEU A 11 42.42 5.57 -15.66
C LEU A 11 41.92 4.25 -16.25
N VAL A 12 42.51 3.91 -17.40
CA VAL A 12 42.50 2.60 -18.04
C VAL A 12 43.76 1.87 -17.58
N PHE A 13 43.64 0.60 -17.15
CA PHE A 13 44.76 -0.34 -17.16
C PHE A 13 44.32 -1.68 -17.76
N ASN A 14 44.89 -1.96 -18.93
CA ASN A 14 45.05 -3.30 -19.50
C ASN A 14 46.34 -3.91 -18.92
N SER A 15 46.31 -5.20 -18.60
CA SER A 15 47.47 -6.08 -18.74
C SER A 15 47.05 -7.55 -18.84
N CYS A 16 47.38 -8.16 -19.99
CA CYS A 16 47.43 -9.60 -20.21
C CYS A 16 48.70 -10.21 -19.60
N ASP A 17 48.62 -11.48 -19.21
CA ASP A 17 49.50 -12.64 -19.55
C ASP A 17 49.41 -13.69 -18.42
N SER A 18 48.84 -14.88 -18.67
CA SER A 18 49.43 -16.09 -19.28
C SER A 18 50.04 -17.05 -18.25
N GLY A 19 49.69 -18.34 -18.33
CA GLY A 19 50.32 -19.39 -17.53
C GLY A 19 49.51 -20.69 -17.42
N GLU A 20 49.78 -21.63 -18.31
CA GLU A 20 49.16 -22.94 -18.50
C GLU A 20 49.45 -24.03 -17.43
N ASN A 21 48.56 -25.04 -17.44
CA ASN A 21 48.79 -26.50 -17.34
C ASN A 21 49.26 -27.17 -16.03
N ASN A 22 48.42 -28.07 -15.47
CA ASN A 22 48.52 -29.51 -15.74
C ASN A 22 47.47 -30.38 -14.98
N ASN A 23 46.69 -31.11 -15.77
CA ASN A 23 46.32 -32.54 -15.67
C ASN A 23 46.56 -33.34 -14.37
N SER A 24 45.52 -34.05 -13.90
CA SER A 24 45.52 -35.54 -13.86
C SER A 24 44.16 -36.14 -13.46
N ASN A 25 43.62 -36.98 -14.35
CA ASN A 25 42.59 -38.01 -14.11
C ASN A 25 43.05 -39.08 -13.10
N THR A 26 42.12 -39.70 -12.34
CA THR A 26 41.81 -41.16 -12.42
C THR A 26 40.77 -41.68 -11.40
N THR A 27 39.64 -42.17 -11.94
CA THR A 27 38.90 -43.45 -11.70
C THR A 27 38.52 -44.01 -10.30
N SER A 28 37.20 -44.00 -10.04
CA SER A 28 36.22 -45.12 -9.97
C SER A 28 36.15 -46.17 -8.84
N SER A 29 34.90 -46.32 -8.36
CA SER A 29 34.16 -47.53 -7.85
C SER A 29 34.43 -47.97 -6.40
N ASN A 30 33.47 -48.44 -5.56
CA ASN A 30 32.12 -48.97 -5.76
C ASN A 30 31.40 -49.14 -4.39
N ASN A 31 30.05 -49.04 -4.39
CA ASN A 31 29.04 -49.71 -3.53
C ASN A 31 29.08 -49.51 -1.98
N THR A 32 27.97 -49.33 -1.22
CA THR A 32 26.65 -49.99 -1.31
C THR A 32 25.60 -49.30 -0.40
N SER A 33 24.37 -49.18 -0.93
CA SER A 33 23.04 -49.41 -0.31
C SER A 33 22.45 -48.57 0.85
N ASN A 34 21.33 -47.92 0.50
CA ASN A 34 19.99 -47.86 1.15
C ASN A 34 19.82 -47.19 2.53
N THR A 35 18.99 -46.15 2.64
CA THR A 35 17.52 -46.27 2.73
C THR A 35 16.81 -44.89 2.58
N ASN A 36 15.65 -44.92 1.92
CA ASN A 36 14.79 -43.80 1.53
C ASN A 36 14.21 -42.99 2.70
N ASN A 37 14.02 -41.69 2.52
CA ASN A 37 12.66 -41.15 2.37
C ASN A 37 12.66 -39.78 1.67
N THR A 38 12.03 -39.80 0.51
CA THR A 38 11.65 -38.71 -0.40
C THR A 38 10.64 -37.76 0.23
N ASN A 39 11.02 -36.49 0.40
CA ASN A 39 10.12 -35.36 0.18
C ASN A 39 10.58 -34.70 -1.12
N SER A 40 9.97 -35.14 -2.21
CA SER A 40 10.14 -34.58 -3.54
C SER A 40 9.31 -33.30 -3.62
N THR A 41 9.93 -32.14 -3.38
CA THR A 41 9.52 -30.90 -4.03
C THR A 41 9.81 -31.11 -5.52
N THR A 42 8.80 -31.50 -6.30
CA THR A 42 8.89 -31.44 -7.76
C THR A 42 8.96 -29.97 -8.16
N GLN A 43 10.18 -29.43 -8.23
CA GLN A 43 10.49 -28.45 -9.27
C GLN A 43 10.18 -29.16 -10.59
N LEU A 44 9.21 -28.63 -11.34
CA LEU A 44 9.08 -28.97 -12.75
C LEU A 44 10.31 -28.33 -13.41
N GLU A 45 11.34 -29.12 -13.71
CA GLU A 45 12.41 -28.68 -14.61
C GLU A 45 11.78 -28.46 -15.99
N VAL A 46 11.44 -27.22 -16.31
CA VAL A 46 11.16 -26.82 -17.69
C VAL A 46 12.50 -26.61 -18.38
N ASP A 47 12.72 -27.33 -19.46
CA ASP A 47 13.93 -27.33 -20.30
C ASP A 47 14.03 -26.03 -21.14
N LEU A 48 14.04 -24.86 -20.48
CA LEU A 48 14.24 -23.52 -21.09
C LEU A 48 15.75 -23.23 -21.19
N VAL A 49 16.50 -24.10 -21.87
CA VAL A 49 17.97 -24.14 -21.71
C VAL A 49 18.68 -22.92 -22.32
N ASN A 50 18.04 -22.07 -23.12
CA ASN A 50 18.65 -20.81 -23.59
C ASN A 50 17.62 -19.69 -23.85
N PRO A 51 17.91 -18.43 -23.46
CA PRO A 51 17.11 -17.28 -23.84
C PRO A 51 17.12 -17.09 -25.36
N VAL A 52 15.99 -16.64 -25.92
CA VAL A 52 15.82 -16.47 -27.37
C VAL A 52 16.71 -15.35 -27.94
N ALA A 53 17.02 -14.35 -27.11
CA ALA A 53 17.97 -13.27 -27.39
C ALA A 53 18.47 -12.67 -26.08
N ILE A 54 19.33 -11.65 -26.13
CA ILE A 54 19.62 -10.80 -24.98
C ILE A 54 19.44 -9.34 -25.45
N PRO A 55 18.57 -8.53 -24.82
CA PRO A 55 17.85 -8.78 -23.58
C PRO A 55 16.60 -9.67 -23.73
N ALA A 56 16.40 -10.60 -22.79
CA ALA A 56 15.25 -11.51 -22.76
C ALA A 56 14.82 -11.82 -21.34
N PHE A 57 13.60 -12.31 -21.22
CA PHE A 57 13.00 -12.68 -19.96
C PHE A 57 12.46 -14.11 -20.05
N ILE A 58 12.88 -14.94 -19.09
CA ILE A 58 12.45 -16.32 -18.95
C ILE A 58 11.62 -16.43 -17.69
N PHE A 59 10.45 -17.05 -17.78
CA PHE A 59 9.56 -17.20 -16.63
C PHE A 59 8.76 -18.49 -16.66
N GLU A 60 8.40 -18.94 -15.47
CA GLU A 60 7.39 -19.95 -15.21
C GLU A 60 6.55 -19.50 -14.02
N PHE A 61 5.23 -19.48 -14.22
CA PHE A 61 4.26 -19.12 -13.20
C PHE A 61 3.22 -20.21 -13.08
N ARG A 62 2.85 -20.55 -11.84
CA ARG A 62 1.75 -21.45 -11.53
C ARG A 62 1.02 -21.00 -10.28
N GLY A 63 -0.25 -20.64 -10.41
CA GLY A 63 -1.06 -20.23 -9.26
C GLY A 63 -2.54 -20.11 -9.59
N LYS A 64 -3.32 -19.72 -8.57
CA LYS A 64 -4.75 -19.45 -8.77
C LYS A 64 -4.97 -18.10 -9.42
N ILE A 65 -5.98 -18.01 -10.27
CA ILE A 65 -6.52 -16.75 -10.78
C ILE A 65 -7.29 -16.08 -9.64
N ASN A 66 -6.89 -14.88 -9.26
CA ASN A 66 -7.55 -14.08 -8.23
C ASN A 66 -8.57 -13.12 -8.86
N THR A 67 -9.56 -12.70 -8.07
CA THR A 67 -10.44 -11.57 -8.43
C THR A 67 -9.71 -10.24 -8.26
N ALA A 68 -10.12 -9.21 -9.00
CA ALA A 68 -9.64 -7.83 -8.78
C ALA A 68 -9.86 -7.35 -7.33
N GLU A 69 -10.97 -7.77 -6.70
CA GLU A 69 -11.29 -7.45 -5.31
C GLU A 69 -10.27 -8.05 -4.33
N ALA A 70 -9.82 -9.30 -4.53
CA ALA A 70 -8.85 -9.95 -3.66
C ALA A 70 -7.49 -9.23 -3.60
N LEU A 71 -7.12 -8.53 -4.67
CA LEU A 71 -5.94 -7.67 -4.65
C LEU A 71 -6.17 -6.43 -3.76
N SER A 72 -7.33 -5.79 -3.90
CA SER A 72 -7.68 -4.59 -3.13
C SER A 72 -7.87 -4.84 -1.63
N THR A 73 -8.25 -6.05 -1.24
CA THR A 73 -8.45 -6.45 0.16
C THR A 73 -7.25 -7.19 0.75
N GLY A 74 -6.18 -7.42 -0.03
CA GLY A 74 -5.00 -8.15 0.41
C GLY A 74 -5.24 -9.65 0.65
N THR A 75 -6.34 -10.22 0.16
CA THR A 75 -6.69 -11.65 0.35
C THR A 75 -6.30 -12.53 -0.84
N HIS A 76 -5.42 -12.06 -1.73
CA HIS A 76 -4.98 -12.78 -2.91
C HIS A 76 -4.03 -13.95 -2.56
N GLU A 77 -4.02 -14.98 -3.40
CA GLU A 77 -3.07 -16.08 -3.33
C GLU A 77 -1.90 -15.83 -4.28
N ASN A 78 -0.67 -15.93 -3.75
CA ASN A 78 0.55 -15.87 -4.54
C ASN A 78 0.71 -17.14 -5.37
N ALA A 79 1.11 -16.98 -6.62
CA ALA A 79 1.57 -18.05 -7.47
C ALA A 79 2.98 -18.49 -7.07
N LEU A 80 3.28 -19.75 -7.32
CA LEU A 80 4.65 -20.25 -7.35
C LEU A 80 5.25 -19.84 -8.69
N GLY A 81 6.48 -19.36 -8.69
CA GLY A 81 7.12 -19.00 -9.95
C GLY A 81 8.62 -18.90 -9.87
N PHE A 82 9.22 -18.86 -11.05
CA PHE A 82 10.63 -18.61 -11.28
C PHE A 82 10.75 -17.61 -12.43
N ASN A 83 11.65 -16.65 -12.26
CA ASN A 83 11.83 -15.53 -13.16
C ASN A 83 13.32 -15.24 -13.32
N THR A 84 13.79 -15.13 -14.56
CA THR A 84 15.15 -14.67 -14.87
C THR A 84 15.14 -13.61 -15.95
N LEU A 85 15.71 -12.45 -15.63
CA LEU A 85 15.92 -11.37 -16.59
C LEU A 85 17.38 -11.35 -17.07
N PHE A 86 17.54 -11.39 -18.39
CA PHE A 86 18.82 -11.24 -19.08
C PHE A 86 18.91 -9.85 -19.69
N THR A 87 19.87 -9.03 -19.25
CA THR A 87 20.18 -7.71 -19.83
C THR A 87 21.64 -7.61 -20.23
N GLY A 88 21.93 -7.92 -21.49
CA GLY A 88 23.30 -7.95 -22.03
C GLY A 88 24.21 -8.96 -21.32
N THR A 89 25.01 -8.46 -20.37
CA THR A 89 25.94 -9.27 -19.58
C THR A 89 25.43 -9.58 -18.18
N LEU A 90 24.27 -9.06 -17.80
CA LEU A 90 23.68 -9.22 -16.48
C LEU A 90 22.55 -10.26 -16.55
N GLU A 91 22.61 -11.23 -15.65
CA GLU A 91 21.57 -12.23 -15.39
C GLU A 91 21.06 -12.00 -13.98
N LEU A 92 19.76 -11.76 -13.85
CA LEU A 92 19.08 -11.55 -12.57
C LEU A 92 18.05 -12.66 -12.38
N GLU A 93 18.34 -13.58 -11.44
CA GLU A 93 17.37 -14.58 -10.97
C GLU A 93 16.57 -13.99 -9.80
N TYR A 94 15.25 -14.17 -9.83
CA TYR A 94 14.36 -13.64 -8.80
C TYR A 94 13.59 -14.76 -8.10
N ASP A 95 13.62 -14.75 -6.76
CA ASP A 95 12.72 -15.54 -5.90
C ASP A 95 11.50 -14.68 -5.55
N ASP A 96 10.63 -14.47 -6.54
CA ASP A 96 9.45 -13.60 -6.42
C ASP A 96 8.16 -14.41 -6.17
N ARG A 97 7.13 -13.73 -5.65
CA ARG A 97 5.79 -14.23 -5.39
C ARG A 97 4.79 -13.58 -6.35
N PRO A 98 4.75 -14.01 -7.61
CA PRO A 98 3.86 -13.44 -8.62
C PRO A 98 2.39 -13.60 -8.23
N VAL A 99 1.54 -12.71 -8.71
CA VAL A 99 0.08 -12.77 -8.53
C VAL A 99 -0.59 -12.84 -9.90
N ILE A 100 -1.53 -13.75 -10.07
CA ILE A 100 -2.35 -13.90 -11.29
C ILE A 100 -3.74 -13.34 -10.98
N ASN A 101 -4.18 -12.35 -11.73
CA ASN A 101 -5.43 -11.62 -11.45
C ASN A 101 -6.28 -11.46 -12.71
N GLN A 102 -7.60 -11.51 -12.54
CA GLN A 102 -8.56 -11.13 -13.57
C GLN A 102 -8.91 -9.64 -13.47
N TYR A 103 -8.88 -8.94 -14.60
CA TYR A 103 -9.22 -7.52 -14.73
C TYR A 103 -10.20 -7.30 -15.87
N GLU A 104 -11.06 -6.28 -15.74
CA GLU A 104 -11.89 -5.78 -16.83
C GLU A 104 -11.49 -4.33 -17.11
N ASN A 105 -11.21 -3.99 -18.37
CA ASN A 105 -10.91 -2.60 -18.74
C ASN A 105 -12.20 -1.77 -18.87
N SER A 106 -12.07 -0.46 -19.06
CA SER A 106 -13.22 0.45 -19.25
C SER A 106 -14.07 0.17 -20.48
N GLU A 107 -13.57 -0.65 -21.42
CA GLU A 107 -14.27 -1.06 -22.64
C GLU A 107 -14.98 -2.42 -22.48
N GLY A 108 -14.92 -3.02 -21.29
CA GLY A 108 -15.54 -4.31 -20.98
C GLY A 108 -14.74 -5.54 -21.44
N THR A 109 -13.46 -5.36 -21.77
CA THR A 109 -12.58 -6.47 -22.15
C THR A 109 -11.94 -7.06 -20.90
N GLU A 110 -12.10 -8.37 -20.72
CA GLU A 110 -11.48 -9.13 -19.64
C GLU A 110 -10.06 -9.59 -19.99
N TYR A 111 -9.16 -9.44 -19.02
CA TYR A 111 -7.77 -9.85 -19.09
C TYR A 111 -7.38 -10.69 -17.88
N ILE A 112 -6.55 -11.70 -18.09
CA ILE A 112 -5.69 -12.25 -17.06
C ILE A 112 -4.37 -11.49 -17.09
N VAL A 113 -3.99 -10.94 -15.95
CA VAL A 113 -2.74 -10.21 -15.76
C VAL A 113 -1.91 -10.95 -14.73
N ILE A 114 -0.71 -11.35 -15.13
CA ILE A 114 0.28 -11.91 -14.24
C ILE A 114 1.24 -10.80 -13.88
N SER A 115 1.43 -10.53 -12.58
CA SER A 115 2.30 -9.46 -12.10
C SER A 115 3.27 -9.95 -11.04
N SER A 116 4.52 -9.50 -11.11
CA SER A 116 5.61 -9.85 -10.18
C SER A 116 6.25 -8.57 -9.67
N LEU A 117 6.33 -8.35 -8.35
CA LEU A 117 6.81 -7.10 -7.74
C LEU A 117 8.22 -7.27 -7.17
N LEU A 118 9.16 -6.51 -7.69
CA LEU A 118 10.55 -6.48 -7.24
C LEU A 118 10.81 -5.19 -6.46
N PRO A 119 10.97 -5.22 -5.12
CA PRO A 119 11.36 -4.04 -4.37
C PRO A 119 12.80 -3.65 -4.71
N LEU A 120 13.03 -2.43 -5.20
CA LEU A 120 14.35 -1.98 -5.65
C LEU A 120 15.14 -1.20 -4.58
N GLU A 121 14.48 -0.43 -3.71
CA GLU A 121 14.96 0.16 -2.44
C GLU A 121 13.97 1.26 -2.00
N ALA A 122 13.94 1.59 -0.70
CA ALA A 122 13.28 2.80 -0.20
C ALA A 122 14.29 3.95 -0.25
N ILE A 123 14.07 4.94 -1.13
CA ILE A 123 14.87 6.17 -1.18
C ILE A 123 14.07 7.27 -0.50
N GLU A 124 14.62 7.88 0.56
CA GLU A 124 14.03 9.04 1.24
C GLU A 124 13.86 10.21 0.24
N ASN A 125 12.65 10.74 0.10
CA ASN A 125 12.31 11.84 -0.81
C ASN A 125 12.19 13.16 -0.02
N PRO A 126 12.64 14.32 -0.54
CA PRO A 126 12.77 15.57 0.22
C PRO A 126 11.52 16.48 0.19
N TYR A 127 10.34 15.94 -0.11
CA TYR A 127 9.08 16.70 -0.09
C TYR A 127 8.34 16.42 1.21
N GLU A 128 8.26 17.42 2.10
CA GLU A 128 7.70 17.32 3.45
C GLU A 128 6.22 16.89 3.50
N SER A 129 5.51 16.87 2.35
CA SER A 129 4.09 16.54 2.24
C SER A 129 3.78 15.23 1.49
N VAL A 130 4.78 14.44 1.10
CA VAL A 130 4.59 13.21 0.31
C VAL A 130 5.44 12.06 0.86
N ILE A 131 4.80 11.00 1.36
CA ILE A 131 5.52 9.78 1.75
C ILE A 131 5.78 8.97 0.47
N PHE A 132 7.02 8.95 0.01
CA PHE A 132 7.44 8.05 -1.07
C PHE A 132 7.54 6.62 -0.54
N ALA A 133 6.64 5.74 -0.99
CA ALA A 133 6.50 4.39 -0.44
C ALA A 133 7.48 3.37 -1.05
N GLY A 134 8.15 3.69 -2.16
CA GLY A 134 9.22 2.88 -2.72
C GLY A 134 9.29 2.86 -4.25
N THR A 135 10.39 2.30 -4.76
CA THR A 135 10.56 1.96 -6.18
C THR A 135 10.41 0.45 -6.38
N TYR A 136 9.60 0.05 -7.36
CA TYR A 136 9.45 -1.36 -7.75
C TYR A 136 9.72 -1.57 -9.24
N SER A 137 10.35 -2.69 -9.59
CA SER A 137 10.20 -3.24 -10.94
C SER A 137 9.01 -4.19 -10.94
N THR A 138 8.10 -4.03 -11.90
CA THR A 138 6.94 -4.88 -12.06
C THR A 138 6.86 -5.41 -13.48
N MET A 139 6.88 -6.73 -13.61
CA MET A 139 6.59 -7.40 -14.86
C MET A 139 5.10 -7.60 -15.00
N TYR A 140 4.56 -7.44 -16.22
CA TYR A 140 3.18 -7.81 -16.52
C TYR A 140 3.07 -8.60 -17.82
N ILE A 141 2.25 -9.64 -17.77
CA ILE A 141 1.80 -10.40 -18.94
C ILE A 141 0.30 -10.17 -19.08
N TYR A 142 -0.11 -9.49 -20.15
CA TYR A 142 -1.52 -9.23 -20.44
C TYR A 142 -2.07 -10.30 -21.39
N LEU A 143 -3.03 -11.08 -20.90
CA LEU A 143 -3.64 -12.18 -21.64
C LEU A 143 -5.15 -11.95 -21.76
N PRO A 144 -5.67 -11.51 -22.93
CA PRO A 144 -7.11 -11.37 -23.11
C PRO A 144 -7.81 -12.71 -22.89
N THR A 145 -8.84 -12.75 -22.04
CA THR A 145 -9.50 -14.01 -21.64
C THR A 145 -10.10 -14.73 -22.84
N GLU A 146 -10.63 -13.99 -23.82
CA GLU A 146 -11.18 -14.59 -25.05
C GLU A 146 -10.10 -15.30 -25.87
N THR A 147 -8.90 -14.73 -25.99
CA THR A 147 -7.77 -15.37 -26.68
C THR A 147 -7.34 -16.64 -25.97
N LEU A 148 -7.37 -16.67 -24.63
CA LEU A 148 -7.08 -17.86 -23.85
C LEU A 148 -8.12 -18.96 -24.06
N ARG A 149 -9.41 -18.61 -24.14
CA ARG A 149 -10.51 -19.54 -24.47
C ARG A 149 -10.36 -20.10 -25.88
N GLU A 150 -10.04 -19.26 -26.87
CA GLU A 150 -9.76 -19.70 -28.24
C GLU A 150 -8.58 -20.68 -28.31
N LEU A 151 -7.49 -20.36 -27.59
CA LEU A 151 -6.31 -21.20 -27.49
C LEU A 151 -6.65 -22.57 -26.92
N LYS A 152 -7.36 -22.62 -25.77
CA LYS A 152 -7.86 -23.85 -25.16
C LYS A 152 -8.73 -24.67 -26.13
N ASN A 153 -9.71 -24.03 -26.78
CA ASN A 153 -10.65 -24.69 -27.68
C ASN A 153 -9.98 -25.26 -28.94
N SER A 154 -8.90 -24.62 -29.40
CA SER A 154 -8.12 -25.10 -30.53
C SER A 154 -7.18 -26.27 -30.19
N GLY A 155 -6.96 -26.55 -28.90
CA GLY A 155 -5.96 -27.50 -28.41
C GLY A 155 -4.52 -27.02 -28.59
N ASN A 156 -4.33 -25.76 -29.00
CA ASN A 156 -3.03 -25.11 -29.02
C ASN A 156 -2.64 -24.73 -27.59
N LYS A 157 -1.34 -24.80 -27.27
CA LYS A 157 -0.78 -24.35 -25.99
C LYS A 157 0.06 -23.09 -26.15
N PHE A 158 0.41 -22.72 -27.38
CA PHE A 158 1.33 -21.63 -27.66
C PHE A 158 0.58 -20.38 -28.07
N LEU A 159 0.79 -19.31 -27.31
CA LEU A 159 0.25 -18.00 -27.59
C LEU A 159 1.25 -17.21 -28.44
N GLN A 160 0.87 -16.91 -29.67
CA GLN A 160 1.64 -16.02 -30.55
C GLN A 160 1.11 -14.58 -30.42
N GLY A 161 2.01 -13.60 -30.33
CA GLY A 161 1.65 -12.18 -30.32
C GLY A 161 1.18 -11.63 -28.96
N ALA A 162 1.42 -12.34 -27.86
CA ALA A 162 1.21 -11.80 -26.53
C ALA A 162 2.16 -10.64 -26.25
N GLN A 163 1.63 -9.54 -25.73
CA GLN A 163 2.45 -8.43 -25.24
C GLN A 163 2.89 -8.74 -23.82
N VAL A 164 4.21 -8.89 -23.64
CA VAL A 164 4.82 -8.91 -22.31
C VAL A 164 5.52 -7.57 -22.11
N GLY A 165 5.22 -6.91 -21.00
CA GLY A 165 5.85 -5.65 -20.62
C GLY A 165 6.61 -5.80 -19.32
N GLU A 166 7.74 -5.10 -19.21
CA GLU A 166 8.42 -4.90 -17.93
C GLU A 166 8.42 -3.40 -17.61
N HIS A 167 7.80 -3.05 -16.48
CA HIS A 167 7.95 -1.74 -15.87
C HIS A 167 9.14 -1.82 -14.96
N LEU A 168 10.27 -1.26 -15.35
CA LEU A 168 11.43 -1.28 -14.47
C LEU A 168 11.23 -0.37 -13.24
N TYR A 169 10.26 0.55 -13.32
CA TYR A 169 10.14 1.67 -12.39
C TYR A 169 8.68 2.05 -12.10
N THR A 170 8.20 1.66 -10.91
CA THR A 170 6.98 2.19 -10.29
C THR A 170 7.37 3.06 -9.11
N GLU A 171 7.07 4.36 -9.18
CA GLU A 171 7.10 5.28 -8.04
C GLU A 171 5.72 5.28 -7.39
N VAL A 172 5.69 5.09 -6.06
CA VAL A 172 4.47 5.19 -5.26
C VAL A 172 4.59 6.42 -4.37
N PHE A 173 3.66 7.35 -4.54
CA PHE A 173 3.51 8.53 -3.71
C PHE A 173 2.25 8.36 -2.86
N LEU A 174 2.37 8.58 -1.56
CA LEU A 174 1.23 8.69 -0.66
C LEU A 174 0.90 10.18 -0.51
N HIS A 175 -0.32 10.53 -0.89
CA HIS A 175 -0.83 11.88 -0.77
C HIS A 175 -1.33 12.14 0.66
N VAL A 176 -1.53 13.41 1.04
CA VAL A 176 -1.95 13.82 2.41
C VAL A 176 -3.34 13.30 2.81
N ASP A 177 -4.17 12.93 1.83
CA ASP A 177 -5.44 12.22 2.03
C ASP A 177 -5.26 10.69 2.12
N ASN A 178 -4.03 10.21 2.25
CA ASN A 178 -3.64 8.80 2.25
C ASN A 178 -4.03 8.01 0.98
N SER A 179 -4.39 8.70 -0.10
CA SER A 179 -4.57 8.04 -1.38
C SER A 179 -3.22 7.76 -2.06
N TYR A 180 -3.17 6.64 -2.78
CA TYR A 180 -1.97 6.23 -3.51
C TYR A 180 -1.96 6.82 -4.92
N PHE A 181 -0.81 7.38 -5.26
CA PHE A 181 -0.47 7.90 -6.58
C PHE A 181 0.65 7.03 -7.13
N TYR A 182 0.47 6.53 -8.34
CA TYR A 182 1.46 5.69 -9.00
C TYR A 182 1.94 6.36 -10.27
N LYS A 183 3.25 6.49 -10.41
CA LYS A 183 3.88 6.73 -11.70
C LYS A 183 4.58 5.46 -12.12
N ARG A 184 4.22 4.95 -13.29
CA ARG A 184 4.73 3.69 -13.81
C ARG A 184 5.39 3.91 -15.15
N CYS A 185 6.69 3.76 -15.20
CA CYS A 185 7.49 3.95 -16.41
C CYS A 185 7.79 2.60 -17.06
N ILE A 186 7.52 2.51 -18.35
CA ILE A 186 7.86 1.35 -19.18
C ILE A 186 9.28 1.53 -19.67
N THR A 187 10.11 0.51 -19.47
CA THR A 187 11.51 0.52 -19.94
C THR A 187 11.76 -0.56 -20.99
N LEU A 188 11.03 -1.68 -20.92
CA LEU A 188 11.21 -2.81 -21.82
C LEU A 188 9.83 -3.34 -22.26
N LEU A 189 9.66 -3.55 -23.57
CA LEU A 189 8.50 -4.23 -24.16
C LEU A 189 8.95 -5.44 -24.97
N SER A 190 8.13 -6.49 -24.99
CA SER A 190 8.37 -7.66 -25.83
C SER A 190 8.47 -7.28 -27.30
N THR A 191 9.44 -7.84 -28.01
CA THR A 191 9.58 -7.66 -29.46
C THR A 191 8.49 -8.45 -30.20
N ASP A 192 8.31 -8.16 -31.50
CA ASP A 192 7.47 -9.00 -32.38
C ASP A 192 8.25 -10.22 -32.90
N ASN A 193 9.28 -10.65 -32.18
CA ASN A 193 10.11 -11.77 -32.61
C ASN A 193 9.24 -13.04 -32.62
N PRO A 194 9.11 -13.73 -33.77
CA PRO A 194 8.30 -14.95 -33.86
C PRO A 194 8.87 -16.11 -33.04
N GLU A 195 10.11 -16.00 -32.56
CA GLU A 195 10.73 -16.96 -31.65
C GLU A 195 10.31 -16.73 -30.18
N ASN A 196 9.65 -15.60 -29.86
CA ASN A 196 9.03 -15.38 -28.56
C ASN A 196 7.98 -16.47 -28.32
N LEU A 197 8.14 -17.19 -27.21
CA LEU A 197 7.31 -18.31 -26.86
C LEU A 197 6.61 -18.02 -25.54
N ILE A 198 5.28 -18.09 -25.54
CA ILE A 198 4.49 -18.21 -24.32
C ILE A 198 3.65 -19.47 -24.44
N GLU A 199 3.90 -20.42 -23.55
CA GLU A 199 3.09 -21.62 -23.39
C GLU A 199 2.11 -21.44 -22.23
N ILE A 200 0.83 -21.67 -22.50
CA ILE A 200 -0.23 -21.70 -21.51
C ILE A 200 -0.67 -23.15 -21.33
N ASP A 201 -0.49 -23.69 -20.12
CA ASP A 201 -1.06 -25.00 -19.80
C ASP A 201 -2.46 -24.83 -19.22
N THR A 202 -3.46 -25.08 -20.06
CA THR A 202 -4.89 -24.95 -19.74
C THR A 202 -5.47 -26.20 -19.09
N SER A 203 -4.65 -27.16 -18.67
CA SER A 203 -5.11 -28.47 -18.17
C SER A 203 -5.90 -28.39 -16.85
N TYR A 204 -5.78 -27.28 -16.12
CA TYR A 204 -6.40 -27.04 -14.81
C TYR A 204 -7.36 -25.84 -14.81
N VAL A 205 -7.83 -25.45 -16.00
CA VAL A 205 -8.65 -24.26 -16.22
C VAL A 205 -9.86 -24.67 -17.06
N ASP A 206 -11.07 -24.36 -16.62
CA ASP A 206 -12.30 -24.58 -17.38
C ASP A 206 -12.64 -23.36 -18.24
N ASP A 207 -12.80 -22.18 -17.64
CA ASP A 207 -13.25 -20.97 -18.35
C ASP A 207 -12.38 -19.72 -18.11
N PHE A 208 -11.25 -19.89 -17.40
CA PHE A 208 -10.33 -18.84 -16.92
C PHE A 208 -10.96 -17.95 -15.84
N ASP A 209 -11.77 -18.57 -14.98
CA ASP A 209 -12.46 -17.91 -13.88
C ASP A 209 -11.61 -17.85 -12.61
N ALA A 210 -11.96 -16.93 -11.71
CA ALA A 210 -11.32 -16.83 -10.41
C ALA A 210 -11.38 -18.16 -9.62
N GLY A 211 -10.26 -18.53 -9.02
CA GLY A 211 -10.06 -19.79 -8.28
C GLY A 211 -9.44 -20.92 -9.10
N GLU A 212 -9.42 -20.83 -10.43
CA GLU A 212 -8.81 -21.82 -11.32
C GLU A 212 -7.27 -21.69 -11.33
N VAL A 213 -6.57 -22.77 -11.65
CA VAL A 213 -5.10 -22.79 -11.62
C VAL A 213 -4.54 -22.61 -13.03
N LEU A 214 -3.83 -21.51 -13.25
CA LEU A 214 -3.16 -21.22 -14.50
C LEU A 214 -1.66 -21.49 -14.38
N THR A 215 -1.11 -22.18 -15.37
CA THR A 215 0.35 -22.29 -15.55
C THR A 215 0.75 -21.59 -16.83
N VAL A 216 1.75 -20.71 -16.75
CA VAL A 216 2.27 -19.93 -17.87
C VAL A 216 3.78 -20.05 -17.87
N VAL A 217 4.35 -20.40 -19.02
CA VAL A 217 5.78 -20.49 -19.25
C VAL A 217 6.13 -19.56 -20.40
N GLY A 218 7.23 -18.81 -20.30
CA GLY A 218 7.66 -17.98 -21.40
C GLY A 218 9.15 -17.75 -21.54
N ASN A 219 9.55 -17.47 -22.78
CA ASN A 219 10.87 -17.03 -23.19
C ASN A 219 10.67 -15.92 -24.23
N VAL A 220 10.89 -14.67 -23.80
CA VAL A 220 10.47 -13.50 -24.57
C VAL A 220 11.63 -12.53 -24.67
N GLU A 221 11.97 -12.12 -25.89
CA GLU A 221 12.90 -11.03 -26.16
C GLU A 221 12.25 -9.68 -25.89
N PHE A 222 13.00 -8.76 -25.29
CA PHE A 222 12.58 -7.40 -25.01
C PHE A 222 13.37 -6.39 -25.83
N SER A 223 12.78 -5.21 -25.99
CA SER A 223 13.45 -4.05 -26.54
C SER A 223 13.07 -2.79 -25.75
N ALA A 224 14.05 -1.90 -25.61
CA ALA A 224 13.86 -0.52 -25.15
C ALA A 224 13.51 0.42 -26.32
N ASP A 225 12.88 -0.10 -27.38
CA ASP A 225 12.52 0.67 -28.57
C ASP A 225 11.45 1.72 -28.23
N LEU A 226 11.92 2.93 -27.97
CA LEU A 226 11.10 4.08 -27.59
C LEU A 226 10.05 4.41 -28.66
N GLU A 227 10.27 4.14 -29.95
CA GLU A 227 9.27 4.41 -30.99
C GLU A 227 8.03 3.51 -30.86
N ARG A 228 8.20 2.26 -30.40
CA ARG A 228 7.07 1.37 -30.09
C ARG A 228 6.40 1.78 -28.79
N ILE A 229 7.19 2.13 -27.77
CA ILE A 229 6.65 2.52 -26.47
C ILE A 229 5.80 3.80 -26.60
N GLN A 230 6.25 4.78 -27.38
CA GLN A 230 5.53 6.03 -27.68
C GLN A 230 4.14 5.84 -28.29
N GLN A 231 3.86 4.70 -28.91
CA GLN A 231 2.57 4.44 -29.57
C GLN A 231 1.48 3.99 -28.58
N ILE A 232 1.82 3.73 -27.32
CA ILE A 232 0.85 3.35 -26.28
C ILE A 232 0.11 4.62 -25.81
N PRO A 233 -1.22 4.74 -26.05
CA PRO A 233 -1.94 6.01 -25.88
C PRO A 233 -1.96 6.61 -24.46
N SER A 234 -1.67 5.80 -23.44
CA SER A 234 -1.68 6.22 -22.03
C SER A 234 -0.31 6.66 -21.50
N LEU A 235 0.76 6.55 -22.30
CA LEU A 235 2.11 6.89 -21.88
C LEU A 235 2.49 8.31 -22.29
N GLU A 236 3.19 8.98 -21.39
CA GLU A 236 3.77 10.30 -21.56
C GLU A 236 5.25 10.31 -21.23
N GLU A 237 6.01 11.15 -21.92
CA GLU A 237 7.45 11.25 -21.69
C GLU A 237 7.77 11.92 -20.34
N ASP A 238 8.61 11.26 -19.54
CA ASP A 238 9.16 11.80 -18.29
C ASP A 238 10.59 11.31 -18.06
N ASN A 239 11.54 12.25 -17.95
CA ASN A 239 12.96 11.98 -17.76
C ASN A 239 13.52 10.90 -18.70
N GLU A 240 13.29 11.04 -20.01
CA GLU A 240 13.76 10.10 -21.06
C GLU A 240 13.12 8.70 -20.98
N GLN A 241 12.05 8.54 -20.20
CA GLN A 241 11.23 7.33 -20.10
C GLN A 241 9.79 7.63 -20.51
N TYR A 242 8.99 6.60 -20.75
CA TYR A 242 7.57 6.73 -21.04
C TYR A 242 6.76 6.16 -19.88
N CYS A 243 5.99 7.02 -19.24
CA CYS A 243 5.29 6.71 -18.01
C CYS A 243 3.79 6.97 -18.17
N TYR A 244 2.97 6.14 -17.54
CA TYR A 244 1.58 6.50 -17.27
C TYR A 244 1.40 6.78 -15.78
N TYR A 245 0.41 7.60 -15.49
CA TYR A 245 0.17 8.15 -14.18
C TYR A 245 -1.19 7.68 -13.70
N ILE A 246 -1.25 7.18 -12.47
CA ILE A 246 -2.48 6.77 -11.81
C ILE A 246 -2.64 7.64 -10.56
N ALA A 247 -3.70 8.43 -10.53
CA ALA A 247 -4.11 9.17 -9.34
C ALA A 247 -5.47 8.63 -8.89
N ARG A 248 -5.63 8.29 -7.60
CA ARG A 248 -6.91 7.84 -7.02
C ARG A 248 -7.58 6.72 -7.85
N LYS A 249 -6.80 5.71 -8.26
CA LYS A 249 -7.21 4.55 -9.09
C LYS A 249 -7.61 4.87 -10.53
N GLN A 250 -7.41 6.11 -11.01
CA GLN A 250 -7.71 6.51 -12.38
C GLN A 250 -6.43 6.84 -13.13
N VAL A 251 -6.36 6.42 -14.40
CA VAL A 251 -5.28 6.86 -15.30
C VAL A 251 -5.51 8.33 -15.63
N VAL A 252 -4.55 9.17 -15.28
CA VAL A 252 -4.54 10.61 -15.52
C VAL A 252 -3.34 10.99 -16.37
N ASN A 253 -3.34 12.20 -16.91
CA ASN A 253 -2.16 12.71 -17.59
C ASN A 253 -1.11 13.23 -16.58
N LYS A 254 0.13 13.44 -17.02
CA LYS A 254 1.26 13.91 -16.20
C LYS A 254 0.98 15.21 -15.46
N GLU A 255 0.42 16.21 -16.16
CA GLU A 255 0.12 17.53 -15.58
C GLU A 255 -0.92 17.41 -14.46
N SER A 256 -2.01 16.68 -14.72
CA SER A 256 -3.04 16.39 -13.73
C SER A 256 -2.50 15.57 -12.56
N PHE A 257 -1.59 14.62 -12.80
CA PHE A 257 -0.97 13.83 -11.74
C PHE A 257 -0.23 14.70 -10.73
N TYR A 258 0.71 15.53 -11.18
CA TYR A 258 1.48 16.39 -10.27
C TYR A 258 0.61 17.48 -9.65
N SER A 259 -0.37 18.03 -10.39
CA SER A 259 -1.33 18.98 -9.82
C SER A 259 -2.18 18.36 -8.70
N LEU A 260 -2.65 17.12 -8.86
CA LEU A 260 -3.43 16.40 -7.85
C LEU A 260 -2.55 15.95 -6.68
N LEU A 261 -1.26 15.68 -6.93
CA LEU A 261 -0.30 15.31 -5.89
C LEU A 261 0.08 16.51 -4.99
N GLU A 262 0.00 17.73 -5.52
CA GLU A 262 0.25 18.98 -4.78
C GLU A 262 -1.02 19.56 -4.14
N GLU A 263 -2.20 19.01 -4.46
CA GLU A 263 -3.48 19.53 -3.98
C GLU A 263 -3.69 19.20 -2.50
N VAL A 264 -3.46 20.16 -1.61
CA VAL A 264 -3.82 20.01 -0.20
C VAL A 264 -5.35 20.06 -0.08
N PRO A 265 -6.01 18.98 0.40
CA PRO A 265 -7.44 19.00 0.64
C PRO A 265 -7.79 20.11 1.64
N SER A 266 -9.01 20.65 1.53
CA SER A 266 -9.53 21.62 2.48
C SER A 266 -11.01 21.35 2.75
N LEU A 267 -11.50 21.89 3.86
CA LEU A 267 -12.93 21.92 4.15
C LEU A 267 -13.64 22.82 3.13
N GLU A 268 -14.87 22.46 2.75
CA GLU A 268 -15.65 23.20 1.75
C GLU A 268 -16.30 24.47 2.32
N CYS A 269 -16.40 24.54 3.65
CA CYS A 269 -16.91 25.70 4.38
C CYS A 269 -15.82 26.77 4.58
N VAL A 270 -16.26 28.00 4.86
CA VAL A 270 -15.39 29.01 5.47
C VAL A 270 -15.45 28.86 6.98
N LEU A 271 -14.32 28.53 7.61
CA LEU A 271 -14.23 28.46 9.07
C LEU A 271 -14.34 29.87 9.69
N PRO A 272 -14.96 30.01 10.86
CA PRO A 272 -14.91 31.25 11.63
C PRO A 272 -13.47 31.66 11.93
N ASP A 273 -13.24 32.98 12.03
CA ASP A 273 -11.97 33.52 12.52
C ASP A 273 -11.63 32.89 13.88
N ASP A 274 -10.36 32.61 14.10
CA ASP A 274 -9.80 32.06 15.34
C ASP A 274 -10.28 30.63 15.71
N MET A 275 -11.05 29.95 14.86
CA MET A 275 -11.57 28.59 15.14
C MET A 275 -10.47 27.59 15.47
N LEU A 276 -9.31 27.68 14.81
CA LEU A 276 -8.16 26.80 15.02
C LEU A 276 -7.11 27.40 15.96
N GLU A 277 -7.37 28.57 16.57
CA GLU A 277 -6.47 29.14 17.56
C GLU A 277 -6.70 28.47 18.93
N PRO A 278 -5.68 27.83 19.55
CA PRO A 278 -5.86 27.18 20.83
C PRO A 278 -6.28 28.14 21.93
N GLY A 279 -7.34 27.80 22.66
CA GLY A 279 -7.80 28.59 23.82
C GLY A 279 -6.96 28.39 25.08
N THR A 280 -6.19 27.30 25.16
CA THR A 280 -5.38 26.92 26.31
C THR A 280 -4.03 26.29 25.90
N ASP A 281 -3.12 26.12 26.86
CA ASP A 281 -1.80 25.50 26.60
C ASP A 281 -1.89 23.98 26.31
N LYS A 282 -3.04 23.35 26.58
CA LYS A 282 -3.28 21.91 26.34
C LYS A 282 -4.50 21.74 25.46
N TYR A 283 -4.31 21.28 24.23
CA TYR A 283 -5.36 21.35 23.23
C TYR A 283 -5.27 20.23 22.20
N LEU A 284 -6.39 20.02 21.50
CA LEU A 284 -6.48 19.36 20.20
C LEU A 284 -7.12 20.37 19.24
N THR A 285 -6.38 20.81 18.23
CA THR A 285 -6.92 21.64 17.15
C THR A 285 -6.69 20.96 15.82
N GLY A 286 -7.65 21.02 14.91
CA GLY A 286 -7.43 20.48 13.58
C GLY A 286 -8.67 20.43 12.71
N GLN A 287 -8.49 19.83 11.55
CA GLN A 287 -9.51 19.68 10.52
C GLN A 287 -9.46 18.28 9.95
N PHE A 288 -10.61 17.76 9.55
CA PHE A 288 -10.75 16.46 8.93
C PHE A 288 -11.78 16.48 7.82
N ARG A 289 -11.50 15.73 6.75
CA ARG A 289 -12.41 15.44 5.65
C ARG A 289 -12.23 13.99 5.22
N GLY A 290 -13.31 13.21 5.22
CA GLY A 290 -13.24 11.85 4.71
C GLY A 290 -14.59 11.12 4.65
N PRO A 291 -14.66 10.01 3.90
CA PRO A 291 -15.89 9.25 3.73
C PRO A 291 -16.24 8.47 5.00
N ILE A 292 -17.53 8.42 5.33
CA ILE A 292 -18.08 7.57 6.38
C ILE A 292 -18.23 6.16 5.81
N VAL A 293 -17.62 5.17 6.45
CA VAL A 293 -17.67 3.77 6.01
C VAL A 293 -18.34 2.85 7.03
N GLU A 294 -18.84 1.72 6.56
CA GLU A 294 -19.28 0.65 7.46
C GLU A 294 -18.07 -0.02 8.13
N ARG A 295 -18.15 -0.25 9.44
CA ARG A 295 -17.14 -1.00 10.18
C ARG A 295 -17.23 -2.50 9.84
N VAL A 296 -16.58 -2.92 8.76
CA VAL A 296 -16.54 -4.34 8.36
C VAL A 296 -15.27 -5.01 8.87
N GLY A 297 -15.39 -5.87 9.90
CA GLY A 297 -14.28 -6.70 10.40
C GLY A 297 -13.06 -5.89 10.88
N ASN A 298 -11.85 -6.41 10.63
CA ASN A 298 -10.58 -5.80 11.01
C ASN A 298 -10.02 -4.85 9.92
N GLY A 299 -10.81 -3.86 9.47
CA GLY A 299 -10.20 -2.66 8.87
C GLY A 299 -10.33 -2.49 7.35
N ASN A 300 -11.54 -2.35 6.84
CA ASN A 300 -11.74 -1.52 5.65
C ASN A 300 -11.76 -0.04 6.09
N GLU A 301 -10.61 0.47 6.53
CA GLU A 301 -10.41 1.90 6.74
C GLU A 301 -10.29 2.55 5.36
N THR A 302 -11.32 3.28 4.93
CA THR A 302 -11.13 4.18 3.79
C THR A 302 -10.42 5.42 4.31
N PRO A 303 -9.25 5.76 3.77
CA PRO A 303 -8.49 6.87 4.31
C PRO A 303 -9.21 8.21 4.08
N GLY A 304 -9.25 9.04 5.12
CA GLY A 304 -9.57 10.46 5.02
C GLY A 304 -8.31 11.33 5.05
N TRP A 305 -8.51 12.63 4.86
CA TRP A 305 -7.52 13.68 5.11
C TRP A 305 -7.76 14.31 6.47
N GLY A 306 -6.67 14.65 7.17
CA GLY A 306 -6.74 15.45 8.38
C GLY A 306 -5.43 16.19 8.65
N ASP A 307 -5.54 17.28 9.39
CA ASP A 307 -4.43 18.08 9.87
C ASP A 307 -4.72 18.48 11.32
N PHE A 308 -3.91 17.99 12.26
CA PHE A 308 -4.18 18.07 13.68
C PHE A 308 -2.92 18.40 14.48
N SER A 309 -3.01 19.36 15.38
CA SER A 309 -2.00 19.65 16.40
C SER A 309 -2.56 19.29 17.78
N VAL A 310 -1.72 18.63 18.59
CA VAL A 310 -2.07 18.25 19.95
C VAL A 310 -0.98 18.70 20.91
N ALA A 311 -1.33 19.44 21.94
CA ALA A 311 -0.42 19.83 23.01
C ALA A 311 -0.87 19.27 24.36
N LEU A 312 0.07 18.64 25.07
CA LEU A 312 -0.09 18.13 26.44
C LEU A 312 0.99 18.71 27.35
N SER A 313 0.94 18.44 28.67
CA SER A 313 1.94 18.94 29.63
C SER A 313 3.37 18.49 29.30
N GLU A 314 3.52 17.34 28.65
CA GLU A 314 4.81 16.77 28.28
C GLU A 314 5.40 17.41 27.00
N GLY A 315 4.60 18.16 26.25
CA GLY A 315 4.98 18.82 25.00
C GLY A 315 3.90 18.70 23.91
N GLU A 316 4.18 19.32 22.77
CA GLU A 316 3.38 19.15 21.56
C GLU A 316 3.68 17.78 20.93
N ILE A 317 2.64 17.04 20.60
CA ILE A 317 2.72 15.86 19.74
C ILE A 317 2.83 16.40 18.32
N ASP A 318 3.86 15.94 17.60
CA ASP A 318 4.10 16.34 16.22
C ASP A 318 2.84 16.10 15.38
N ALA A 319 2.29 17.14 14.76
CA ALA A 319 1.11 17.06 13.90
C ALA A 319 1.31 16.06 12.75
N SER A 320 2.55 15.95 12.26
CA SER A 320 2.91 14.98 11.22
C SER A 320 2.82 13.52 11.68
N SER A 321 2.66 13.27 12.99
CA SER A 321 2.50 11.92 13.54
C SER A 321 1.14 11.31 13.21
N TYR A 322 0.09 12.12 13.04
CA TYR A 322 -1.24 11.65 12.68
C TYR A 322 -1.32 11.38 11.19
N THR A 323 -0.95 10.16 10.81
CA THR A 323 -0.80 9.77 9.41
C THR A 323 -1.98 8.97 8.88
N ARG A 324 -2.91 8.52 9.72
CA ARG A 324 -4.09 7.77 9.25
C ARG A 324 -5.35 8.25 9.94
N PHE A 325 -6.38 8.43 9.12
CA PHE A 325 -7.69 8.88 9.55
C PHE A 325 -8.75 7.95 9.00
N ALA A 326 -9.67 7.54 9.85
CA ALA A 326 -10.81 6.72 9.45
C ALA A 326 -12.09 7.22 10.11
N THR A 327 -13.17 7.30 9.35
CA THR A 327 -14.52 7.61 9.83
C THR A 327 -15.44 6.45 9.58
N TRP A 328 -16.01 5.87 10.63
CA TRP A 328 -16.82 4.66 10.50
C TRP A 328 -18.07 4.67 11.37
N VAL A 329 -19.04 3.84 10.98
CA VAL A 329 -20.29 3.52 11.69
C VAL A 329 -20.45 2.01 11.83
N GLU A 330 -21.01 1.53 12.94
CA GLU A 330 -21.26 0.09 13.13
C GLU A 330 -22.51 -0.41 12.40
N SER A 331 -23.49 0.47 12.18
CA SER A 331 -24.69 0.20 11.39
C SER A 331 -25.16 1.48 10.71
N ASP A 332 -26.04 1.35 9.71
CA ASP A 332 -26.67 2.49 9.03
C ASP A 332 -27.96 2.96 9.72
N ASP A 333 -28.14 2.61 11.00
CA ASP A 333 -29.32 3.02 11.76
C ASP A 333 -29.28 4.53 12.10
N ASP A 334 -30.43 5.14 12.31
CA ASP A 334 -30.51 6.59 12.64
C ASP A 334 -29.82 6.93 13.97
N ASP A 335 -29.78 5.97 14.91
CA ASP A 335 -29.12 6.11 16.21
C ASP A 335 -27.63 5.71 16.19
N ALA A 336 -27.06 5.45 15.00
CA ALA A 336 -25.67 5.03 14.87
C ALA A 336 -24.69 6.12 15.35
N GLU A 337 -23.56 5.65 15.86
CA GLU A 337 -22.44 6.49 16.27
C GLU A 337 -21.41 6.55 15.15
N ILE A 338 -21.00 7.75 14.78
CA ILE A 338 -19.92 8.01 13.82
C ILE A 338 -18.65 8.25 14.62
N THR A 339 -17.64 7.40 14.42
CA THR A 339 -16.35 7.53 15.07
C THR A 339 -15.30 7.98 14.06
N LEU A 340 -14.70 9.15 14.32
CA LEU A 340 -13.45 9.57 13.69
C LEU A 340 -12.29 9.03 14.54
N THR A 341 -11.45 8.19 13.94
CA THR A 341 -10.22 7.68 14.53
C THR A 341 -9.02 8.34 13.86
N LEU A 342 -8.16 8.95 14.66
CA LEU A 342 -6.88 9.50 14.27
C LEU A 342 -5.77 8.60 14.85
N LEU A 343 -4.95 8.03 13.97
CA LEU A 343 -3.81 7.21 14.36
C LEU A 343 -2.53 8.03 14.19
N GLY A 344 -1.89 8.31 15.34
CA GLY A 344 -0.61 8.98 15.47
C GLY A 344 0.59 8.08 15.15
N ASP A 345 1.79 8.57 15.49
CA ASP A 345 3.07 7.93 15.14
C ASP A 345 3.08 6.45 15.48
N TYR A 346 3.30 5.64 14.46
CA TYR A 346 3.45 4.20 14.59
C TYR A 346 4.93 3.86 14.74
N GLN A 347 5.28 3.29 15.89
CA GLN A 347 6.63 2.82 16.16
C GLN A 347 6.67 1.29 16.24
N VAL A 348 7.48 0.68 15.37
CA VAL A 348 7.84 -0.74 15.47
C VAL A 348 8.95 -0.89 16.50
N LEU A 349 8.64 -1.51 17.65
CA LEU A 349 9.56 -1.74 18.76
C LEU A 349 10.20 -3.15 18.71
N GLY A 350 9.95 -3.91 17.63
CA GLY A 350 10.42 -5.27 17.39
C GLY A 350 9.57 -5.96 16.33
N THR A 351 9.83 -7.24 16.02
CA THR A 351 9.07 -7.98 14.99
C THR A 351 7.58 -8.15 15.31
N ASP A 352 7.24 -8.11 16.59
CA ASP A 352 5.91 -8.43 17.12
C ASP A 352 5.43 -7.38 18.13
N ASN A 353 6.00 -6.17 18.10
CA ASN A 353 5.70 -5.12 19.07
C ASN A 353 5.52 -3.77 18.36
N ILE A 354 4.36 -3.15 18.57
CA ILE A 354 4.01 -1.86 17.98
C ILE A 354 3.51 -0.92 19.08
N SER A 355 3.81 0.36 18.93
CA SER A 355 3.26 1.44 19.74
C SER A 355 2.65 2.48 18.81
N LEU A 356 1.47 2.99 19.14
CA LEU A 356 0.86 4.12 18.44
C LEU A 356 0.02 4.98 19.38
N ASN A 357 -0.11 6.27 19.05
CA ASN A 357 -1.08 7.14 19.70
C ASN A 357 -2.40 7.04 18.95
N ILE A 358 -3.52 7.01 19.67
CA ILE A 358 -4.86 6.98 19.09
C ILE A 358 -5.67 8.12 19.69
N THR A 359 -6.39 8.81 18.83
CA THR A 359 -7.42 9.77 19.22
C THR A 359 -8.73 9.37 18.55
N GLU A 360 -9.80 9.24 19.31
CA GLU A 360 -11.13 8.89 18.83
C GLU A 360 -12.12 9.97 19.24
N LEU A 361 -12.92 10.40 18.28
CA LEU A 361 -14.02 11.32 18.47
C LEU A 361 -15.29 10.63 18.00
N THR A 362 -16.25 10.49 18.90
CA THR A 362 -17.49 9.77 18.63
C THR A 362 -18.66 10.74 18.70
N PHE A 363 -19.45 10.78 17.63
CA PHE A 363 -20.61 11.63 17.46
C PHE A 363 -21.86 10.78 17.30
N SER A 364 -22.99 11.23 17.84
CA SER A 364 -24.28 10.67 17.44
C SER A 364 -24.65 11.18 16.05
N ARG A 365 -25.06 10.30 15.13
CA ARG A 365 -25.58 10.70 13.81
C ARG A 365 -26.74 11.68 13.93
N ASN A 366 -27.71 11.40 14.80
CA ASN A 366 -28.82 12.31 15.08
C ASN A 366 -28.35 13.68 15.62
N GLY A 367 -27.28 13.68 16.42
CA GLY A 367 -26.61 14.91 16.86
C GLY A 367 -26.12 15.72 15.67
N LEU A 368 -25.31 15.12 14.80
CA LEU A 368 -24.78 15.77 13.59
C LEU A 368 -25.90 16.32 12.67
N VAL A 369 -26.96 15.54 12.44
CA VAL A 369 -28.12 15.96 11.63
C VAL A 369 -28.87 17.13 12.29
N SER A 370 -29.03 17.12 13.62
CA SER A 370 -29.70 18.21 14.33
C SER A 370 -28.94 19.53 14.24
N GLU A 371 -27.61 19.49 14.35
CA GLU A 371 -26.74 20.67 14.31
C GLU A 371 -26.73 21.36 12.93
N LEU A 372 -26.88 20.59 11.85
CA LEU A 372 -27.09 21.12 10.49
C LEU A 372 -28.35 22.00 10.36
N SER A 373 -29.38 21.72 11.16
CA SER A 373 -30.68 22.39 11.05
C SER A 373 -30.83 23.61 11.96
N GLU A 374 -29.99 23.72 13.00
CA GLU A 374 -30.15 24.71 14.08
C GLU A 374 -29.01 25.73 14.20
N SER A 375 -27.85 25.51 13.59
CA SER A 375 -26.64 26.34 13.78
C SER A 375 -25.99 26.79 12.45
N ASN A 376 -25.15 27.82 12.50
CA ASN A 376 -24.22 28.17 11.40
C ASN A 376 -23.03 27.17 11.36
N GLY A 377 -23.27 25.87 11.55
CA GLY A 377 -22.24 24.82 11.58
C GLY A 377 -21.49 24.66 12.90
N VAL A 378 -21.68 25.53 13.91
CA VAL A 378 -21.07 25.33 15.24
C VAL A 378 -21.88 24.30 16.02
N MET A 379 -21.27 23.14 16.28
CA MET A 379 -21.88 22.09 17.07
C MET A 379 -21.76 22.40 18.58
N ASN A 380 -22.78 22.02 19.35
CA ASN A 380 -22.66 21.95 20.79
C ASN A 380 -21.60 20.88 21.16
N PRO A 381 -20.62 21.17 22.04
CA PRO A 381 -19.71 20.16 22.58
C PRO A 381 -20.41 18.92 23.16
N ASP A 382 -21.65 19.05 23.66
CA ASP A 382 -22.46 17.91 24.12
C ASP A 382 -22.80 16.89 23.00
N SER A 383 -22.67 17.28 21.73
CA SER A 383 -22.86 16.40 20.57
C SER A 383 -21.68 15.42 20.39
N LEU A 384 -20.54 15.68 21.05
CA LEU A 384 -19.45 14.73 21.21
C LEU A 384 -19.80 13.77 22.36
N ILE A 385 -20.26 12.58 22.02
CA ILE A 385 -20.68 11.57 23.01
C ILE A 385 -19.49 10.75 23.54
N GLY A 386 -18.35 10.80 22.85
CA GLY A 386 -17.12 10.15 23.27
C GLY A 386 -15.88 10.88 22.77
N PHE A 387 -14.90 11.04 23.65
CA PHE A 387 -13.53 11.42 23.31
C PHE A 387 -12.60 10.41 23.96
N ASN A 388 -11.71 9.82 23.17
CA ASN A 388 -10.63 9.03 23.73
C ASN A 388 -9.29 9.46 23.17
N MET A 389 -8.31 9.70 24.04
CA MET A 389 -6.93 9.87 23.63
C MET A 389 -6.05 8.95 24.46
N TYR A 390 -5.38 8.02 23.81
CA TYR A 390 -4.60 6.99 24.49
C TYR A 390 -3.38 6.55 23.68
N LYS A 391 -2.34 6.14 24.40
CA LYS A 391 -1.22 5.42 23.83
C LYS A 391 -1.52 3.92 23.87
N TYR A 392 -1.40 3.28 22.73
CA TYR A 392 -1.66 1.87 22.52
C TYR A 392 -0.36 1.14 22.22
N GLU A 393 -0.04 0.11 22.99
CA GLU A 393 1.04 -0.83 22.68
C GLU A 393 0.45 -2.22 22.45
N TYR A 394 0.85 -2.86 21.36
CA TYR A 394 0.46 -4.23 21.04
C TYR A 394 1.67 -5.11 20.92
N LYS A 395 1.60 -6.28 21.54
CA LYS A 395 2.69 -7.25 21.55
C LYS A 395 2.16 -8.66 21.38
N ARG A 396 2.71 -9.40 20.41
CA ARG A 396 2.41 -10.84 20.27
C ARG A 396 3.47 -11.66 21.00
N ILE A 397 3.03 -12.44 21.99
CA ILE A 397 3.90 -13.32 22.78
C ILE A 397 3.36 -14.75 22.68
N SER A 398 4.17 -15.66 22.14
CA SER A 398 3.83 -17.09 22.03
C SER A 398 2.49 -17.36 21.32
N GLY A 399 2.16 -16.56 20.31
CA GLY A 399 0.91 -16.67 19.55
C GLY A 399 -0.33 -16.11 20.25
N SER A 400 -0.17 -15.42 21.38
CA SER A 400 -1.23 -14.65 22.03
C SER A 400 -0.98 -13.15 21.88
N ASP A 401 -2.07 -12.41 21.74
CA ASP A 401 -2.06 -10.97 21.48
C ASP A 401 -2.31 -10.23 22.80
N TYR A 402 -1.35 -9.37 23.18
CA TYR A 402 -1.40 -8.57 24.39
C TYR A 402 -1.45 -7.09 24.02
N ARG A 403 -2.22 -6.34 24.80
CA ARG A 403 -2.49 -4.92 24.56
C ARG A 403 -2.24 -4.16 25.85
N LYS A 404 -1.66 -2.97 25.72
CA LYS A 404 -1.52 -1.99 26.80
C LYS A 404 -2.12 -0.69 26.32
N ILE A 405 -3.11 -0.20 27.05
CA ILE A 405 -3.87 1.01 26.75
C ILE A 405 -3.59 1.99 27.87
N CYS A 406 -2.96 3.11 27.55
CA CYS A 406 -2.63 4.17 28.49
C CYS A 406 -3.37 5.44 28.10
N PRO A 407 -4.51 5.77 28.73
CA PRO A 407 -5.18 7.04 28.54
C PRO A 407 -4.24 8.22 28.78
N MET A 408 -4.30 9.22 27.90
CA MET A 408 -3.40 10.37 27.89
C MET A 408 -4.12 11.66 28.29
N ALA A 409 -5.31 11.90 27.73
CA ALA A 409 -6.03 13.14 27.94
C ALA A 409 -7.54 13.00 27.70
N LEU A 410 -8.29 13.98 28.19
CA LEU A 410 -9.73 14.14 27.98
C LEU A 410 -10.07 15.62 27.75
N PRO A 411 -11.20 15.92 27.08
CA PRO A 411 -11.69 17.29 26.98
C PRO A 411 -12.11 17.80 28.36
N VAL A 412 -11.76 19.04 28.67
CA VAL A 412 -12.32 19.72 29.85
C VAL A 412 -13.67 20.35 29.49
N ASP A 413 -14.59 20.41 30.45
CA ASP A 413 -15.82 21.20 30.31
C ASP A 413 -15.47 22.70 30.35
N ASP A 414 -15.10 23.24 29.18
CA ASP A 414 -14.65 24.61 28.99
C ASP A 414 -15.39 25.29 27.83
N THR A 415 -15.63 26.59 28.00
CA THR A 415 -16.15 27.54 27.01
C THR A 415 -15.29 27.71 25.75
N HIS A 416 -14.06 27.22 25.75
CA HIS A 416 -13.15 27.28 24.60
C HIS A 416 -13.26 26.07 23.68
N ASN A 417 -14.07 25.06 24.02
CA ASN A 417 -14.31 23.93 23.13
C ASN A 417 -15.27 24.33 22.01
N SER A 418 -14.88 24.07 20.77
CA SER A 418 -15.71 24.27 19.60
C SER A 418 -15.48 23.17 18.58
N ILE A 419 -16.57 22.66 18.03
CA ILE A 419 -16.56 21.74 16.89
C ILE A 419 -17.39 22.40 15.80
N TYR A 420 -16.85 22.47 14.60
CA TYR A 420 -17.49 23.11 13.46
C TYR A 420 -17.70 22.08 12.36
N LEU A 421 -18.94 21.88 11.96
CA LEU A 421 -19.39 20.92 10.97
C LEU A 421 -19.60 21.60 9.61
N CYS A 422 -18.84 21.15 8.61
CA CYS A 422 -18.80 21.72 7.27
C CYS A 422 -19.60 20.85 6.30
N ALA A 423 -20.91 20.86 6.44
CA ALA A 423 -21.76 19.87 5.78
C ALA A 423 -22.92 20.52 5.00
N GLU A 424 -22.64 21.60 4.25
CA GLU A 424 -23.65 22.34 3.49
C GLU A 424 -24.46 21.46 2.52
N GLU A 425 -23.90 20.32 2.07
CA GLU A 425 -24.56 19.39 1.15
C GLU A 425 -25.01 18.05 1.78
N ASN A 426 -24.59 17.71 3.01
CA ASN A 426 -25.00 16.44 3.63
C ASN A 426 -26.36 16.54 4.31
N THR A 427 -27.10 15.43 4.32
CA THR A 427 -28.44 15.41 4.91
C THR A 427 -28.70 14.26 5.89
N ASN A 428 -27.86 13.22 5.94
CA ASN A 428 -28.10 12.09 6.85
C ASN A 428 -26.84 11.48 7.50
N PHE A 429 -25.63 11.88 7.10
CA PHE A 429 -24.34 11.30 7.49
C PHE A 429 -24.30 9.78 7.35
N GLY A 430 -24.74 9.33 6.16
CA GLY A 430 -24.82 7.98 5.60
C GLY A 430 -23.49 7.25 5.45
N ILE A 431 -23.50 5.92 5.35
CA ILE A 431 -22.38 5.20 4.72
C ILE A 431 -22.21 5.75 3.30
N GLY A 432 -20.99 6.16 2.95
CA GLY A 432 -20.65 6.78 1.66
C GLY A 432 -20.83 8.30 1.61
N GLU A 433 -21.46 8.92 2.61
CA GLU A 433 -21.40 10.39 2.78
C GLU A 433 -20.04 10.82 3.34
N GLU A 434 -19.70 12.11 3.24
CA GLU A 434 -18.42 12.64 3.68
C GLU A 434 -18.55 13.41 4.99
N LEU A 435 -17.76 13.10 6.01
CA LEU A 435 -17.66 13.92 7.21
C LEU A 435 -16.58 15.00 7.02
N GLN A 436 -16.95 16.26 7.22
CA GLN A 436 -16.05 17.42 7.19
C GLN A 436 -16.19 18.22 8.48
N ILE A 437 -15.14 18.28 9.29
CA ILE A 437 -15.18 18.93 10.59
C ILE A 437 -13.88 19.71 10.88
N ALA A 438 -14.00 20.80 11.63
CA ALA A 438 -12.91 21.45 12.33
C ALA A 438 -13.14 21.35 13.84
N ILE A 439 -12.07 21.14 14.60
CA ILE A 439 -12.10 20.82 16.02
C ILE A 439 -11.13 21.75 16.74
N ASN A 440 -11.55 22.26 17.89
CA ASN A 440 -10.72 22.95 18.85
C ASN A 440 -11.21 22.55 20.25
N LEU A 441 -10.46 21.70 20.93
CA LEU A 441 -10.77 21.20 22.26
C LEU A 441 -9.65 21.58 23.21
N SER A 442 -10.02 22.10 24.37
CA SER A 442 -9.13 22.20 25.52
C SER A 442 -9.06 20.86 26.24
N LEU A 443 -7.86 20.45 26.63
CA LEU A 443 -7.59 19.13 27.19
C LEU A 443 -7.08 19.20 28.64
N THR A 444 -7.38 18.16 29.42
CA THR A 444 -6.73 17.82 30.68
C THR A 444 -5.98 16.50 30.52
N ASP A 445 -4.76 16.45 31.03
CA ASP A 445 -3.94 15.25 31.19
C ASP A 445 -3.66 14.99 32.68
N ASP A 446 -4.49 15.54 33.58
CA ASP A 446 -4.42 15.21 35.00
C ASP A 446 -4.77 13.74 35.18
N ALA A 447 -3.77 12.96 35.62
CA ALA A 447 -3.90 11.51 35.73
C ALA A 447 -5.09 11.09 36.61
N SER A 448 -5.47 11.85 37.63
CA SER A 448 -6.59 11.50 38.50
C SER A 448 -7.94 11.70 37.81
N GLU A 449 -8.09 12.76 37.03
CA GLU A 449 -9.28 13.02 36.23
C GLU A 449 -9.42 12.02 35.09
N VAL A 450 -8.32 11.81 34.35
CA VAL A 450 -8.26 10.85 33.24
C VAL A 450 -8.59 9.44 33.72
N MET A 451 -7.89 8.93 34.74
CA MET A 451 -8.18 7.60 35.27
C MET A 451 -9.62 7.48 35.81
N SER A 452 -10.16 8.53 36.44
CA SER A 452 -11.54 8.50 36.95
C SER A 452 -12.57 8.34 35.84
N ALA A 453 -12.40 9.04 34.72
CA ALA A 453 -13.33 8.94 33.59
C ALA A 453 -13.27 7.57 32.91
N TYR A 454 -12.06 7.02 32.76
CA TYR A 454 -11.86 5.65 32.24
C TYR A 454 -12.13 4.54 33.28
N GLN A 455 -12.49 4.91 34.51
CA GLN A 455 -12.72 3.98 35.64
C GLN A 455 -11.52 3.07 35.93
N LEU A 456 -10.31 3.60 35.78
CA LEU A 456 -9.06 2.89 35.98
C LEU A 456 -8.49 3.14 37.37
N THR A 457 -7.79 2.15 37.90
CA THR A 457 -7.01 2.26 39.14
C THR A 457 -5.54 2.59 38.90
N GLU A 458 -5.07 2.41 37.66
CA GLU A 458 -3.70 2.63 37.22
C GLU A 458 -3.69 3.38 35.87
N ASN A 459 -2.57 4.04 35.56
CA ASN A 459 -2.42 4.88 34.36
C ASN A 459 -2.53 4.10 33.04
N CYS A 460 -2.36 2.78 33.08
CA CYS A 460 -2.50 1.92 31.92
C CYS A 460 -3.24 0.65 32.32
N VAL A 461 -4.02 0.12 31.39
CA VAL A 461 -4.61 -1.22 31.48
C VAL A 461 -3.93 -2.13 30.50
N CYS A 462 -3.69 -3.37 30.92
CA CYS A 462 -3.21 -4.40 30.02
C CYS A 462 -4.22 -5.53 29.93
N ASP A 463 -4.50 -5.99 28.72
CA ASP A 463 -5.35 -7.13 28.45
C ASP A 463 -4.69 -8.09 27.46
N ASN A 464 -5.16 -9.33 27.53
CA ASN A 464 -5.11 -10.30 26.44
C ASN A 464 -6.55 -10.41 25.92
N THR A 465 -6.73 -10.86 24.68
CA THR A 465 -7.99 -11.10 23.96
C THR A 465 -9.23 -11.54 24.75
N LEU A 466 -9.09 -12.05 25.99
CA LEU A 466 -10.19 -12.45 26.86
C LEU A 466 -10.07 -12.02 28.35
N GLU A 467 -8.93 -11.51 28.83
CA GLU A 467 -8.68 -11.27 30.26
C GLU A 467 -7.71 -10.10 30.51
N TYR A 468 -7.93 -9.32 31.59
CA TYR A 468 -6.96 -8.33 32.07
C TYR A 468 -5.71 -9.01 32.65
N VAL A 469 -4.53 -8.51 32.30
CA VAL A 469 -3.23 -9.08 32.68
C VAL A 469 -2.32 -8.03 33.32
N ASP A 470 -1.22 -8.50 33.92
CA ASP A 470 -0.18 -7.64 34.48
C ASP A 470 0.58 -6.90 33.37
N CYS A 471 0.64 -5.57 33.47
CA CYS A 471 1.33 -4.73 32.50
C CYS A 471 2.84 -4.94 32.40
N SER A 472 3.48 -5.53 33.41
CA SER A 472 4.89 -5.91 33.35
C SER A 472 5.21 -6.95 32.27
N ILE A 473 4.20 -7.66 31.74
CA ILE A 473 4.35 -8.60 30.61
C ILE A 473 4.64 -7.85 29.30
N MET A 474 4.16 -6.61 29.18
CA MET A 474 4.33 -5.77 28.00
C MET A 474 5.71 -5.09 27.95
N GLU A 475 6.32 -4.83 29.11
CA GLU A 475 7.65 -4.20 29.20
C GLU A 475 8.75 -5.15 28.67
N ALA A 476 9.56 -4.66 27.73
CA ALA A 476 10.72 -5.40 27.21
C ALA A 476 11.73 -5.67 28.35
N LYS A 477 12.27 -6.90 28.43
CA LYS A 477 13.41 -7.22 29.30
C LYS A 477 14.72 -6.98 28.60
#